data_AF-A0A819R8Z2-F1
#
_entry.id   AF-A0A819R8Z2-F1
#
_cell.length_a   1.000
_cell.length_b   1.000
_cell.length_c   1.000
_cell.angle_alpha   90.00
_cell.angle_beta   90.00
_cell.angle_gamma   90.00
#
_symmetry.space_group_name_H-M   'P 1'
#
loop_
_entity.id
_entity.type
_entity.pdbx_description
1 polymer ?
#
loop_
_entity_poly.entity_id
_entity_poly.type
_entity_poly.pdbx_seq_one_letter_code
_entity_poly.pdbx_strand_id
1 'polypeptide(L)'
;ISTDRERHQTSTVLIIQFVAFMFTITEILLHIDFYLKRCITKLNEPSREASYQCLILLIQIGGATIVLISTIIFAIIYIRVTIMVLKQPHGTFNITNAMNLTC
;
A
#
# COMPACT_ATOMS: atom_id res chain seq x y z
N ILE A 1 -6.02 -15.30 26.84
CA ILE A 1 -7.05 -15.63 25.81
C ILE A 1 -7.44 -14.40 24.97
N SER A 2 -7.64 -13.20 25.53
CA SER A 2 -7.89 -11.97 24.73
C SER A 2 -6.67 -11.53 23.91
N THR A 3 -5.47 -11.62 24.49
CA THR A 3 -4.21 -11.15 23.89
C THR A 3 -3.75 -11.96 22.67
N ASP A 4 -4.11 -13.25 22.59
CA ASP A 4 -3.77 -14.09 21.43
C ASP A 4 -4.66 -13.79 20.21
N ARG A 5 -5.91 -13.37 20.43
CA ARG A 5 -6.83 -12.99 19.34
C ARG A 5 -6.42 -11.68 18.66
N GLU A 6 -5.97 -10.67 19.42
CA GLU A 6 -5.52 -9.38 18.86
C GLU A 6 -4.24 -9.51 18.02
N ARG A 7 -3.28 -10.34 18.45
CA ARG A 7 -2.08 -10.63 17.64
C ARG A 7 -2.42 -11.36 16.34
N HIS A 8 -3.28 -12.38 16.40
CA HIS A 8 -3.70 -13.10 15.20
C HIS A 8 -4.42 -12.16 14.22
N GLN A 9 -5.32 -11.31 14.72
CA GLN A 9 -6.05 -10.35 13.89
C GLN A 9 -5.12 -9.35 13.20
N THR A 10 -4.09 -8.85 13.90
CA THR A 10 -3.10 -7.91 13.33
C THR A 10 -2.26 -8.57 12.22
N SER A 11 -1.82 -9.82 12.43
CA SER A 11 -1.07 -10.57 11.41
C SER A 11 -1.90 -10.87 10.17
N THR A 12 -3.20 -11.18 10.31
CA THR A 12 -4.08 -11.40 9.15
C THR A 12 -4.26 -10.12 8.33
N VAL A 13 -4.41 -8.97 8.98
CA VAL A 13 -4.52 -7.67 8.29
C VAL A 13 -3.26 -7.35 7.48
N LEU A 14 -2.07 -7.59 8.04
CA LEU A 14 -0.80 -7.38 7.34
C LEU A 14 -0.65 -8.31 6.11
N ILE A 15 -1.07 -9.57 6.22
CA ILE A 15 -1.01 -10.53 5.12
C ILE A 15 -2.00 -10.14 4.01
N ILE A 16 -3.22 -9.75 4.34
CA ILE A 16 -4.22 -9.32 3.35
C ILE A 16 -3.72 -8.07 2.60
N GLN A 17 -3.15 -7.10 3.32
CA GLN A 17 -2.56 -5.91 2.70
C GLN A 17 -1.38 -6.26 1.79
N PHE A 18 -0.52 -7.19 2.20
CA PHE A 18 0.60 -7.65 1.37
C PHE A 18 0.12 -8.34 0.08
N VAL A 19 -0.89 -9.21 0.17
CA VAL A 19 -1.45 -9.89 -1.01
C VAL A 19 -2.11 -8.89 -1.96
N ALA A 20 -2.90 -7.95 -1.43
CA ALA A 20 -3.51 -6.88 -2.22
C ALA A 20 -2.44 -6.06 -2.96
N PHE A 21 -1.35 -5.72 -2.28
CA PHE A 21 -0.22 -5.01 -2.87
C PHE A 21 0.46 -5.79 -4.01
N MET A 22 0.74 -7.08 -3.80
CA MET A 22 1.34 -7.94 -4.83
C MET A 22 0.43 -8.08 -6.06
N PHE A 23 -0.89 -8.14 -5.85
CA PHE A 23 -1.86 -8.18 -6.94
C PHE A 23 -1.84 -6.89 -7.76
N THR A 24 -1.88 -5.72 -7.09
CA THR A 24 -1.81 -4.42 -7.76
C THR A 24 -0.51 -4.25 -8.56
N ILE A 25 0.64 -4.66 -8.02
CA ILE A 25 1.92 -4.63 -8.77
C ILE A 25 1.84 -5.50 -10.02
N THR A 26 1.32 -6.72 -9.88
CA THR A 26 1.25 -7.68 -10.98
C THR A 26 0.37 -7.15 -12.11
N GLU A 27 -0.77 -6.55 -11.76
CA GLU A 27 -1.71 -5.93 -12.71
C GLU A 27 -1.05 -4.74 -13.45
N ILE A 28 -0.32 -3.87 -12.73
CA ILE A 28 0.41 -2.75 -13.33
C ILE A 28 1.51 -3.25 -14.28
N LEU A 29 2.30 -4.24 -13.87
CA LEU A 29 3.39 -4.79 -14.70
C LEU A 29 2.84 -5.44 -15.99
N LEU A 30 1.74 -6.18 -15.89
CA LEU A 30 1.04 -6.76 -17.05
C LEU A 30 0.54 -5.66 -18.01
N HIS A 31 -0.03 -4.59 -17.46
CA HIS A 31 -0.49 -3.46 -18.26
C HIS A 31 0.66 -2.72 -18.93
N ILE A 32 1.79 -2.49 -18.24
CA ILE A 32 2.95 -1.80 -18.83
C ILE A 32 3.47 -2.56 -20.04
N ASP A 33 3.71 -3.87 -19.96
CA ASP A 33 4.25 -4.64 -21.08
C ASP A 33 3.27 -4.65 -22.27
N PHE A 34 1.98 -4.84 -21.99
CA PHE A 34 0.94 -4.81 -23.02
C PHE A 34 0.82 -3.43 -23.71
N TYR A 35 0.77 -2.34 -22.94
CA TYR A 35 0.60 -0.99 -23.47
C TYR A 35 1.87 -0.49 -24.17
N LEU A 36 3.05 -0.81 -23.65
CA LEU A 36 4.33 -0.46 -24.27
C LEU A 36 4.46 -1.12 -25.63
N LYS A 37 4.19 -2.43 -25.71
CA LYS A 37 4.24 -3.20 -26.96
C LYS A 37 3.24 -2.67 -27.99
N ARG A 38 2.02 -2.31 -27.54
CA ARG A 38 1.00 -1.71 -28.41
C ARG A 38 1.37 -0.31 -28.88
N CYS A 39 2.00 0.50 -28.03
CA CYS A 39 2.50 1.83 -28.41
C CYS A 39 3.62 1.73 -29.46
N ILE A 40 4.61 0.84 -29.27
CA ILE A 40 5.72 0.65 -30.23
C ILE A 40 5.17 0.27 -31.61
N THR A 41 4.21 -0.67 -31.67
CA THR A 41 3.57 -1.05 -32.94
C THR A 41 2.86 0.13 -33.59
N LYS A 42 2.16 0.96 -32.80
CA LYS A 42 1.45 2.15 -33.25
C LYS A 42 2.36 3.28 -33.71
N LEU A 43 3.58 3.40 -33.16
CA LEU A 43 4.59 4.37 -33.56
C LEU A 43 5.12 4.15 -35.00
N ASN A 44 5.02 2.93 -35.52
CA ASN A 44 5.38 2.62 -36.90
C ASN A 44 4.27 2.97 -37.91
N GLU A 45 3.07 3.32 -37.45
CA GLU A 45 2.00 3.84 -38.31
C GLU A 45 2.17 5.37 -38.42
N PRO A 46 2.16 5.98 -39.63
CA PRO A 46 2.27 7.43 -39.81
C PRO A 46 0.92 8.12 -39.53
N SER A 47 0.37 7.89 -38.35
CA SER A 47 -0.93 8.40 -37.90
C SER A 47 -0.75 9.32 -36.69
N ARG A 48 -1.22 10.56 -36.79
CA ARG A 48 -1.22 11.51 -35.67
C ARG A 48 -2.05 11.00 -34.48
N GLU A 49 -3.13 10.26 -34.75
CA GLU A 49 -3.98 9.70 -33.71
C GLU A 49 -3.27 8.61 -32.90
N ALA A 50 -2.42 7.81 -33.56
CA ALA A 50 -1.63 6.76 -32.90
C ALA A 50 -0.65 7.35 -31.87
N SER A 51 -0.04 8.50 -32.19
CA SER A 51 0.85 9.21 -31.27
C SER A 51 0.11 9.74 -30.03
N TYR A 52 -1.08 10.35 -30.20
CA TYR A 52 -1.90 10.81 -29.08
C TYR A 52 -2.36 9.67 -28.17
N GLN A 53 -2.76 8.52 -28.72
CA GLN A 53 -3.14 7.35 -27.92
C GLN A 53 -1.97 6.82 -27.08
N CYS A 54 -0.75 6.80 -27.63
CA CYS A 54 0.42 6.39 -26.84
C CYS A 54 0.73 7.39 -25.71
N LEU A 55 0.61 8.70 -25.96
CA LEU A 55 0.82 9.72 -24.93
C LEU A 55 -0.14 9.52 -23.74
N ILE A 56 -1.41 9.23 -24.01
CA ILE A 56 -2.42 8.96 -22.96
C ILE A 56 -2.03 7.71 -22.15
N LEU A 57 -1.58 6.65 -22.81
CA LEU A 57 -1.14 5.43 -22.14
C LEU A 57 0.09 5.66 -21.26
N LEU A 58 1.06 6.47 -21.72
CA LEU A 58 2.22 6.85 -20.94
C LEU A 58 1.83 7.64 -19.68
N ILE A 59 0.84 8.55 -19.79
CA ILE A 59 0.30 9.28 -18.64
C ILE A 59 -0.40 8.34 -17.64
N GLN A 60 -1.18 7.37 -18.13
CA GLN A 60 -1.82 6.38 -17.25
C GLN A 60 -0.80 5.53 -16.48
N ILE A 61 0.27 5.08 -17.14
CA ILE A 61 1.37 4.33 -16.49
C ILE A 61 2.06 5.21 -15.45
N GLY A 62 2.34 6.47 -15.78
CA GLY A 62 2.93 7.43 -14.85
C GLY A 62 2.06 7.64 -13.61
N GLY A 63 0.76 7.84 -13.80
CA GLY A 63 -0.22 7.98 -12.72
C GLY A 63 -0.28 6.74 -11.81
N ALA A 64 -0.35 5.55 -12.39
CA ALA A 64 -0.33 4.29 -11.64
C ALA A 64 0.96 4.11 -10.82
N THR A 65 2.11 4.51 -11.38
CA THR A 65 3.41 4.45 -10.69
C THR A 65 3.44 5.40 -9.49
N ILE A 66 2.92 6.62 -9.61
CA ILE A 66 2.84 7.57 -8.50
C ILE A 66 1.95 7.03 -7.37
N VAL A 67 0.79 6.47 -7.71
CA VAL A 67 -0.11 5.84 -6.73
C VAL A 67 0.59 4.69 -6.01
N LEU A 68 1.32 3.84 -6.74
CA LEU A 68 2.09 2.74 -6.16
C LEU A 68 3.15 3.24 -5.16
N ILE A 69 3.96 4.23 -5.55
CA ILE A 69 4.99 4.82 -4.67
C ILE A 69 4.35 5.44 -3.42
N SER A 70 3.26 6.20 -3.57
CA SER A 70 2.57 6.82 -2.44
C SER A 70 2.02 5.80 -1.44
N THR A 71 1.52 4.67 -1.95
CA THR A 71 1.01 3.55 -1.14
C THR A 71 2.14 2.87 -0.37
N ILE A 72 3.31 2.66 -0.99
CA ILE A 72 4.50 2.09 -0.33
C ILE A 72 4.95 2.99 0.83
N ILE A 73 5.04 4.30 0.60
CA ILE A 73 5.43 5.27 1.63
C ILE A 73 4.45 5.23 2.80
N PHE A 74 3.14 5.24 2.52
CA PHE A 74 2.11 5.18 3.54
C PHE A 74 2.21 3.89 4.38
N ALA A 75 2.44 2.74 3.73
CA ALA A 75 2.63 1.46 4.42
C ALA A 75 3.85 1.48 5.36
N ILE A 76 4.99 2.03 4.92
CA ILE A 76 6.19 2.17 5.76
C ILE A 76 5.92 3.04 6.99
N ILE A 77 5.25 4.19 6.80
CA ILE A 77 4.88 5.09 7.90
C ILE A 77 3.97 4.36 8.89
N TYR A 78 2.95 3.66 8.39
CA TYR A 78 2.00 2.90 9.20
C TYR A 78 2.70 1.83 10.05
N ILE A 79 3.60 1.04 9.45
CA ILE A 79 4.40 0.04 10.18
C ILE A 79 5.23 0.71 11.28
N ARG A 80 5.89 1.84 10.99
CA ARG A 80 6.71 2.56 11.96
C ARG A 80 5.89 3.06 13.15
N VAL A 81 4.71 3.64 12.90
CA VAL A 81 3.78 4.09 13.95
C VAL A 81 3.32 2.91 14.79
N THR A 82 2.94 1.81 14.16
CA THR A 82 2.48 0.59 14.85
C THR A 82 3.56 0.02 15.76
N ILE A 83 4.81 -0.05 15.31
CA ILE A 83 5.94 -0.50 16.14
C ILE A 83 6.17 0.46 17.32
N MET A 84 6.03 1.77 17.12
CA MET A 84 6.17 2.75 18.21
C MET A 84 5.08 2.58 19.28
N VAL A 85 3.84 2.29 18.86
CA VAL A 85 2.73 2.00 19.78
C VAL A 85 2.96 0.69 20.53
N LEU A 86 3.36 -0.38 19.84
CA LEU A 86 3.65 -1.68 20.45
C LEU A 86 4.87 -1.66 21.39
N LYS A 87 5.79 -0.72 21.21
CA LYS A 87 6.94 -0.50 22.10
C LYS A 87 6.65 0.43 23.27
N GLN A 88 5.46 1.03 23.38
CA GLN A 88 5.13 1.76 24.59
C GLN A 88 5.22 0.78 25.78
N PRO A 89 6.07 1.05 26.78
CA PRO A 89 6.17 0.17 27.93
C PRO A 89 4.80 0.10 28.59
N HIS A 90 4.25 -1.11 28.72
CA HIS A 90 3.00 -1.38 29.45
C HIS A 90 3.03 -0.98 30.94
N GLY A 91 4.03 -0.19 31.37
CA GLY A 91 4.34 0.13 32.77
C GLY A 91 4.18 1.60 33.18
N THR A 92 3.60 2.48 32.37
CA THR A 92 3.27 3.86 32.81
C THR A 92 1.76 4.15 32.81
N PHE A 93 0.92 3.14 33.04
CA PHE A 93 -0.37 3.42 33.67
C PHE A 93 -0.07 3.64 35.16
N ASN A 94 -0.02 4.91 35.57
CA ASN A 94 0.16 5.32 36.96
C ASN A 94 -1.14 4.97 37.72
N ILE A 95 -1.29 3.70 38.12
CA ILE A 95 -2.43 3.17 38.88
C ILE A 95 -2.47 3.72 40.32
N THR A 96 -1.48 4.52 40.73
CA THR A 96 -1.38 5.09 42.10
C THR A 96 -2.57 5.97 42.51
N ASN A 97 -3.38 6.48 41.57
CA ASN A 97 -4.57 7.29 41.90
C ASN A 97 -5.91 6.52 41.81
N ALA A 98 -5.94 5.23 41.47
CA ALA A 98 -7.18 4.46 41.35
C ALA A 98 -7.62 3.72 42.63
N MET A 99 -6.84 3.79 43.71
CA MET A 99 -7.17 3.13 44.99
C MET A 99 -8.02 3.99 45.95
N ASN A 100 -8.54 5.15 45.52
CA ASN A 100 -9.30 6.05 46.41
C ASN A 100 -10.79 6.23 46.07
N LEU A 101 -11.40 5.28 45.34
CA LEU A 101 -12.85 5.18 45.29
C LEU A 101 -13.30 3.98 46.13
N THR A 102 -13.70 4.33 47.35
CA THR A 102 -14.16 3.53 48.48
C THR A 102 -15.31 2.57 48.16
N CYS A 103 -15.29 1.42 48.85
CA CYS A 103 -16.37 0.43 48.94
C CYS A 103 -17.67 0.96 49.54
#